data_AF-A0A1V4X579-F1
#
_entry.id   AF-A0A1V4X579-F1
#
_cell.length_a   1.000
_cell.length_b   1.000
_cell.length_c   1.000
_cell.angle_alpha   90.00
_cell.angle_beta   90.00
_cell.angle_gamma   90.00
#
_symmetry.space_group_name_H-M   'P 1'
#
loop_
_entity.id
_entity.type
_entity.pdbx_description
1 polymer ?
#
loop_
_entity_poly.entity_id
_entity_poly.type
_entity_poly.pdbx_seq_one_letter_code
_entity_poly.pdbx_strand_id
1 'polypeptide(L)'
;MMSKYGHEYAGPWNFGPERSSSINVGDLVGLIVRAWGSGKWESAFIGNAVHEANLLTLDINKARYELGWSPRLDVRRAVEKTVEWYRENHKGADMATLVKRQIRDHMGEMRIDDRARRAD
;
A
#
# COMPACT_ATOMS: atom_id res chain seq x y z
N MET A 1 -1.28 37.58 -13.17
CA MET A 1 -2.35 36.71 -13.69
C MET A 1 -2.18 35.33 -13.03
N MET A 2 -2.95 35.05 -11.97
CA MET A 2 -2.94 33.73 -11.33
C MET A 2 -3.63 32.73 -12.26
N SER A 3 -3.02 31.56 -12.45
CA SER A 3 -3.55 30.47 -13.28
C SER A 3 -4.95 30.08 -12.81
N LYS A 4 -5.94 30.18 -13.71
CA LYS A 4 -7.34 29.78 -13.48
C LYS A 4 -7.53 28.29 -13.15
N TYR A 5 -6.47 27.47 -13.24
CA TYR A 5 -6.54 26.01 -13.12
C TYR A 5 -5.79 25.45 -11.90
N GLY A 6 -5.26 26.30 -11.03
CA GLY A 6 -4.49 25.88 -9.85
C GLY A 6 -5.29 25.78 -8.55
N HIS A 7 -6.47 26.39 -8.47
CA HIS A 7 -7.20 26.52 -7.19
C HIS A 7 -8.04 25.29 -6.83
N GLU A 8 -8.56 24.55 -7.82
CA GLU A 8 -9.52 23.46 -7.58
C GLU A 8 -8.95 22.33 -6.72
N TYR A 9 -7.68 21.96 -6.95
CA TYR A 9 -7.02 20.88 -6.21
C TYR A 9 -6.00 21.40 -5.17
N ALA A 10 -5.89 22.71 -5.00
CA ALA A 10 -4.97 23.31 -4.03
C ALA A 10 -5.49 23.09 -2.60
N GLY A 11 -4.87 22.16 -1.87
CA GLY A 11 -5.19 21.90 -0.48
C GLY A 11 -4.49 20.66 0.06
N PRO A 12 -4.73 20.30 1.33
CA PRO A 12 -4.22 19.08 1.90
C PRO A 12 -4.94 17.86 1.34
N TRP A 13 -4.20 16.76 1.21
CA TRP A 13 -4.67 15.46 0.72
C TRP A 13 -4.07 14.36 1.58
N ASN A 14 -4.91 13.43 2.04
CA ASN A 14 -4.47 12.23 2.71
C ASN A 14 -4.49 11.06 1.73
N PHE A 15 -3.43 10.27 1.75
CA PHE A 15 -3.30 9.02 1.01
C PHE A 15 -2.93 7.92 1.99
N GLY A 16 -3.60 6.78 1.88
CA GLY A 16 -3.44 5.68 2.82
C GLY A 16 -4.16 4.42 2.37
N PRO A 17 -3.96 3.31 3.10
CA PRO A 17 -4.63 2.07 2.79
C PRO A 17 -6.15 2.18 3.05
N GLU A 18 -6.90 1.18 2.58
CA GLU A 18 -8.28 1.03 3.03
C GLU A 18 -8.31 0.79 4.54
N ARG A 19 -9.36 1.30 5.23
CA ARG A 19 -9.53 1.05 6.67
C ARG A 19 -9.55 -0.45 7.00
N SER A 20 -10.05 -1.28 6.08
CA SER A 20 -10.09 -2.74 6.20
C SER A 20 -8.73 -3.44 6.04
N SER A 21 -7.70 -2.72 5.57
CA SER A 21 -6.37 -3.28 5.36
C SER A 21 -5.47 -3.22 6.60
N SER A 22 -5.96 -2.67 7.70
CA SER A 22 -5.24 -2.66 8.98
C SER A 22 -5.21 -4.06 9.58
N ILE A 23 -4.00 -4.58 9.79
CA ILE A 23 -3.74 -5.87 10.44
C ILE A 23 -2.79 -5.67 11.62
N ASN A 24 -2.79 -6.59 12.58
CA ASN A 24 -1.81 -6.56 13.66
C ASN A 24 -0.42 -7.01 13.16
N VAL A 25 0.62 -6.67 13.92
CA VAL A 25 2.01 -6.98 13.58
C VAL A 25 2.26 -8.49 13.46
N GLY A 26 1.63 -9.31 14.30
CA GLY A 26 1.79 -10.76 14.24
C GLY A 26 1.29 -11.36 12.93
N ASP A 27 0.14 -10.89 12.44
CA ASP A 27 -0.42 -11.29 11.14
C ASP A 27 0.47 -10.82 9.99
N LEU A 28 1.02 -9.60 10.09
CA LEU A 28 1.97 -9.07 9.12
C LEU A 28 3.24 -9.94 9.03
N VAL A 29 3.84 -10.28 10.17
CA VAL A 29 5.01 -11.17 10.21
C VAL A 29 4.65 -12.55 9.65
N GLY A 30 3.45 -13.07 9.96
CA GLY A 30 2.94 -14.30 9.36
C GLY A 30 2.82 -14.23 7.83
N LEU A 31 2.35 -13.13 7.27
CA LEU A 31 2.31 -12.92 5.82
C LEU A 31 3.72 -12.89 5.22
N ILE A 32 4.66 -12.21 5.88
CA ILE A 32 6.06 -12.13 5.44
C ILE A 32 6.70 -13.52 5.43
N VAL A 33 6.59 -14.29 6.52
CA VAL A 33 7.16 -15.65 6.60
C VAL A 33 6.59 -16.55 5.51
N ARG A 34 5.27 -16.50 5.27
CA ARG A 34 4.63 -17.25 4.19
C ARG A 34 5.14 -16.85 2.81
N ALA A 35 5.23 -15.54 2.51
CA ALA A 35 5.74 -15.05 1.24
C ALA A 35 7.24 -15.33 1.05
N TRP A 36 8.01 -15.33 2.14
CA TRP A 36 9.44 -15.68 2.12
C TRP A 36 9.64 -17.17 1.83
N GLY A 37 8.72 -18.01 2.31
CA GLY A 37 8.71 -19.46 2.13
C GLY A 37 9.42 -20.23 3.23
N SER A 38 10.05 -19.53 4.18
CA SER A 38 10.70 -20.12 5.36
C SER A 38 10.90 -19.07 6.44
N GLY A 39 11.18 -19.54 7.65
CA GLY A 39 11.36 -18.70 8.84
C GLY A 39 10.39 -19.07 9.94
N LYS A 40 10.72 -18.66 11.16
CA LYS A 40 9.85 -18.74 12.33
C LYS A 40 9.97 -17.44 13.08
N TRP A 41 8.87 -17.04 13.71
CA TRP A 41 8.86 -15.91 14.61
C TRP A 41 8.11 -16.32 15.87
N GLU A 42 8.55 -15.77 16.98
CA GLU A 42 7.91 -15.96 18.27
C GLU A 42 7.66 -14.59 18.87
N SER A 43 6.49 -14.39 19.47
CA SER A 43 6.16 -13.15 20.14
C SER A 43 6.93 -13.07 21.46
N ALA A 44 7.73 -12.02 21.65
CA ALA A 44 8.38 -11.74 22.92
C ALA A 44 7.45 -11.01 23.92
N PHE A 45 6.13 -11.13 23.74
CA PHE A 45 5.14 -10.44 24.56
C PHE A 45 5.19 -10.92 26.02
N ILE A 46 5.56 -10.03 26.92
CA ILE A 46 5.50 -10.21 28.37
C ILE A 46 4.23 -9.50 28.81
N GLY A 47 3.33 -10.21 29.53
CA GLY A 47 1.89 -9.90 29.76
C GLY A 47 1.46 -8.55 30.33
N ASN A 48 2.33 -7.53 30.36
CA ASN A 48 2.08 -6.16 30.81
C ASN A 48 2.45 -5.09 29.76
N ALA A 49 2.52 -5.44 28.48
CA ALA A 49 2.75 -4.42 27.44
C ALA A 49 1.58 -3.42 27.46
N VAL A 50 1.92 -2.13 27.55
CA VAL A 50 0.95 -1.03 27.52
C VAL A 50 0.12 -1.16 26.24
N HIS A 51 -1.21 -1.09 26.35
CA HIS A 51 -2.05 -0.98 25.15
C HIS A 51 -1.57 0.25 24.37
N GLU A 52 -0.94 0.00 23.22
CA GLU A 52 -0.46 1.05 22.33
C GLU A 52 -1.62 1.98 21.99
N ALA A 53 -1.32 3.27 21.82
CA ALA A 53 -2.32 4.29 21.56
C ALA A 53 -3.29 3.86 20.45
N ASN A 54 -4.56 4.29 20.53
CA ASN A 54 -5.58 4.02 19.51
C ASN A 54 -4.99 4.19 18.10
N LEU A 55 -5.14 3.16 17.26
CA LEU A 55 -4.59 3.10 15.91
C LEU A 55 -4.85 4.41 15.16
N LEU A 56 -3.78 5.15 14.85
CA LEU A 56 -3.87 6.36 14.04
C LEU A 56 -4.19 5.97 12.60
N THR A 57 -5.30 6.48 12.07
CA THR A 57 -5.71 6.29 10.68
C THR A 57 -6.00 7.63 10.03
N LEU A 58 -5.70 7.75 8.74
CA LEU A 58 -6.05 8.93 7.96
C LEU A 58 -7.40 8.70 7.27
N ASP A 59 -8.23 9.75 7.22
CA ASP A 59 -9.40 9.75 6.34
C ASP A 59 -8.96 10.11 4.91
N ILE A 60 -9.13 9.17 3.98
CA ILE A 60 -8.78 9.28 2.55
C ILE A 60 -9.99 9.61 1.66
N ASN A 61 -11.18 9.85 2.24
CA ASN A 61 -12.42 10.10 1.51
C ASN A 61 -12.28 11.27 0.54
N LYS A 62 -11.58 12.34 0.94
CA LYS A 62 -11.34 13.50 0.07
C LYS A 62 -10.62 13.09 -1.22
N ALA A 63 -9.48 12.40 -1.12
CA ALA A 63 -8.74 11.90 -2.27
C ALA A 63 -9.59 10.94 -3.12
N ARG A 64 -10.40 10.10 -2.48
CA ARG A 64 -11.30 9.18 -3.19
C ARG A 64 -12.36 9.88 -4.02
N TYR A 65 -13.10 10.80 -3.43
CA TYR A 65 -14.23 11.41 -4.10
C TYR A 65 -13.82 12.53 -5.06
N GLU A 66 -12.81 13.34 -4.71
CA GLU A 66 -12.43 14.51 -5.51
C GLU A 66 -11.35 14.19 -6.56
N LEU A 67 -10.47 13.20 -6.33
CA LEU A 67 -9.44 12.80 -7.32
C LEU A 67 -9.76 11.48 -8.03
N GLY A 68 -10.79 10.76 -7.58
CA GLY A 68 -11.03 9.37 -8.00
C GLY A 68 -9.88 8.45 -7.58
N TRP A 69 -9.15 8.79 -6.52
CA TRP A 69 -7.98 8.03 -6.06
C TRP A 69 -8.37 6.90 -5.10
N SER A 70 -7.77 5.72 -5.26
CA SER A 70 -7.93 4.61 -4.32
C SER A 70 -6.66 3.76 -4.23
N PRO A 71 -6.35 3.17 -3.06
CA PRO A 71 -5.28 2.20 -2.95
C PRO A 71 -5.61 0.95 -3.76
N ARG A 72 -4.63 0.38 -4.46
CA ARG A 72 -4.83 -0.78 -5.37
C ARG A 72 -4.29 -2.11 -4.84
N LEU A 73 -3.39 -2.03 -3.88
CA LEU A 73 -2.81 -3.20 -3.24
C LEU A 73 -3.46 -3.39 -1.89
N ASP A 74 -4.02 -4.57 -1.66
CA ASP A 74 -4.27 -5.04 -0.32
C ASP A 74 -2.94 -5.38 0.39
N VAL A 75 -3.01 -5.56 1.70
CA VAL A 75 -1.83 -5.84 2.52
C VAL A 75 -1.08 -7.11 2.10
N ARG A 76 -1.78 -8.15 1.63
CA ARG A 76 -1.14 -9.41 1.22
C ARG A 76 -0.28 -9.18 -0.02
N ARG A 77 -0.85 -8.55 -1.05
CA ARG A 77 -0.14 -8.26 -2.31
C ARG A 77 1.01 -7.29 -2.11
N ALA A 78 0.84 -6.31 -1.21
CA ALA A 78 1.91 -5.39 -0.83
C ALA A 78 3.08 -6.14 -0.17
N VAL A 79 2.80 -7.07 0.75
CA VAL A 79 3.81 -7.93 1.39
C VAL A 79 4.50 -8.83 0.38
N GLU A 80 3.77 -9.47 -0.53
CA GLU A 80 4.34 -10.34 -1.57
C GLU A 80 5.33 -9.59 -2.46
N LYS A 81 4.95 -8.41 -2.97
CA LYS A 81 5.84 -7.56 -3.78
C LYS A 81 7.06 -7.08 -3.00
N THR A 82 6.88 -6.76 -1.71
CA THR A 82 7.97 -6.35 -0.82
C THR A 82 8.97 -7.48 -0.62
N VAL A 83 8.49 -8.68 -0.31
CA VAL A 83 9.33 -9.87 -0.11
C VAL A 83 10.07 -10.25 -1.39
N GLU A 84 9.39 -10.24 -2.54
CA GLU A 84 10.03 -10.47 -3.85
C GLU A 84 11.21 -9.52 -4.06
N TRP A 85 11.01 -8.22 -3.81
CA TRP A 85 12.06 -7.22 -3.97
C TRP A 85 13.29 -7.55 -3.13
N TYR A 86 13.12 -7.86 -1.84
CA TYR A 86 14.24 -8.18 -0.95
C TYR A 86 14.97 -9.45 -1.35
N ARG A 87 14.23 -10.49 -1.78
CA ARG A 87 14.82 -11.76 -2.23
C ARG A 87 15.68 -11.58 -3.46
N GLU A 88 15.19 -10.84 -4.45
CA GLU A 88 15.91 -10.63 -5.70
C GLU A 88 17.11 -9.69 -5.50
N ASN A 89 16.97 -8.67 -4.65
CA ASN A 89 18.09 -7.81 -4.28
C ASN A 89 19.23 -8.60 -3.61
N HIS A 90 18.90 -9.51 -2.68
CA HIS A 90 19.90 -10.35 -2.04
C HIS A 90 20.61 -11.31 -3.02
N LYS A 91 19.96 -11.69 -4.11
CA LYS A 91 20.56 -12.53 -5.17
C LYS A 91 21.41 -11.72 -6.16
N GLY A 92 21.48 -10.40 -6.03
CA GLY A 92 22.18 -9.53 -6.98
C GLY A 92 21.46 -9.40 -8.33
N ALA A 93 20.12 -9.51 -8.34
CA ALA A 93 19.32 -9.34 -9.55
C ALA A 93 19.41 -7.91 -10.11
N ASP A 94 19.01 -7.74 -11.38
CA ASP A 94 18.78 -6.40 -11.95
C ASP A 94 17.51 -5.78 -11.34
N MET A 95 17.72 -4.99 -10.30
CA MET A 95 16.65 -4.34 -9.56
C MET A 95 15.93 -3.25 -10.37
N ALA A 96 16.59 -2.63 -11.36
CA ALA A 96 15.94 -1.65 -12.21
C ALA A 96 14.87 -2.33 -13.07
N THR A 97 15.18 -3.50 -13.62
CA THR A 97 14.21 -4.31 -14.38
C THR A 97 13.07 -4.81 -13.49
N LEU A 98 13.36 -5.27 -12.27
CA LEU A 98 12.34 -5.72 -11.32
C LEU A 98 11.39 -4.59 -10.92
N VAL A 99 11.91 -3.43 -10.52
CA VAL A 99 11.09 -2.29 -10.09
C VAL A 99 10.24 -1.77 -11.25
N LYS A 100 10.79 -1.69 -12.47
CA LYS A 100 10.02 -1.34 -13.67
C LYS A 100 8.88 -2.34 -13.93
N ARG A 101 9.08 -3.63 -13.69
CA ARG A 101 8.01 -4.63 -13.76
C ARG A 101 6.94 -4.35 -12.70
N GLN A 102 7.32 -4.19 -11.43
CA GLN A 102 6.35 -3.94 -10.36
C GLN A 102 5.55 -2.65 -10.55
N ILE A 103 6.16 -1.58 -11.10
CA ILE A 103 5.47 -0.35 -11.50
C ILE A 103 4.46 -0.65 -12.61
N ARG A 104 4.85 -1.38 -13.66
CA ARG A 104 3.92 -1.77 -14.74
C ARG A 104 2.77 -2.60 -14.22
N ASP A 105 3.01 -3.55 -13.31
CA ASP A 105 1.94 -4.36 -12.73
C ASP A 105 0.95 -3.47 -11.95
N HIS A 106 1.45 -2.56 -11.12
CA HIS A 106 0.62 -1.62 -10.35
C HIS A 106 -0.20 -0.67 -11.25
N MET A 107 0.36 -0.25 -12.39
CA MET A 107 -0.34 0.54 -13.39
C MET A 107 -1.29 -0.30 -14.25
N GLY A 108 -0.97 -1.56 -14.55
CA GLY A 108 -1.77 -2.47 -15.38
C GLY A 108 -2.98 -3.04 -14.67
N GLU A 109 -2.95 -3.11 -13.34
CA GLU A 109 -4.13 -3.37 -12.50
C GLU A 109 -5.18 -2.24 -12.54
N MET A 110 -4.99 -1.20 -13.37
CA MET A 110 -6.06 -0.30 -13.79
C MET A 110 -7.17 -1.09 -14.50
N ARG A 111 -8.21 -1.49 -13.78
CA ARG A 111 -9.44 -1.98 -14.39
C ARG A 111 -9.95 -0.92 -15.36
N ILE A 112 -10.33 -1.37 -16.55
CA ILE A 112 -10.93 -0.56 -17.62
C ILE A 112 -12.22 0.16 -17.13
N ASP A 113 -12.83 -0.31 -16.04
CA ASP A 113 -14.01 0.26 -15.40
C ASP A 113 -13.86 1.73 -14.94
N ASP A 114 -12.62 2.20 -14.64
CA ASP A 114 -12.40 3.58 -14.16
C ASP A 114 -12.37 4.62 -15.29
N ARG A 115 -12.27 4.21 -16.56
CA ARG A 115 -12.35 5.12 -17.71
C ARG A 115 -13.79 5.48 -18.09
N ALA A 116 -14.75 4.62 -17.75
CA ALA A 116 -16.16 4.82 -18.12
C ALA A 116 -16.89 5.84 -17.23
N ARG A 117 -16.37 6.17 -16.03
CA ARG A 117 -16.99 7.15 -15.11
C ARG A 117 -16.52 8.60 -15.30
N ARG A 118 -15.62 8.86 -16.25
CA ARG A 118 -15.06 10.21 -16.52
C ARG A 118 -15.67 10.87 -17.76
N ALA A 119 -16.76 10.34 -18.29
CA ALA A 119 -17.39 10.80 -19.54
C ALA A 119 -18.84 11.31 -19.38
N ASP A 120 -19.35 11.44 -18.15
CA ASP A 120 -20.68 12.00 -17.87
C ASP A 120 -20.60 13.23 -16.97
#